data_AF-A0A5T1MV03-F1
#
_entry.id   AF-A0A5T1MV03-F1
#
_cell.length_a   1.000
_cell.length_b   1.000
_cell.length_c   1.000
_cell.angle_alpha   90.00
_cell.angle_beta   90.00
_cell.angle_gamma   90.00
#
_symmetry.space_group_name_H-M   'P 1'
#
loop_
_entity.id
_entity.type
_entity.pdbx_description
1 polymer ?
#
loop_
_entity_poly.entity_id
_entity_poly.type
_entity_poly.pdbx_seq_one_letter_code
_entity_poly.pdbx_strand_id
1 'polypeptide(L)'
;QKALVERRFGTLQRARLSQMHGHIGNSLAKREMIEQKTPKKERKAKDEYGFAKKTNQKLLHTFSEACELLEAEVIKWNMSKVRRKKGVKTPLELWNSCDRSIVKISYEEFLFNAGNKELRVVGKKGINFESRVYKSALMPSVGTRVKCVQNIDNIKELFIYDLSGNFLCLALDESIAKLSKESYKMLKKGYESEVKAIKEVLKKDEIAAFTKLNIKQDLQDLQSAFENSLVEAKEVHQKSLAKEALKTQRELEEIKNNANADELILNAKKEINNNESEFDMEAFVEKKYFAG
;
A
#
# COMPACT_ATOMS: atom_id res chain seq x y z
N GLN A 1 -5.11 19.37 25.84
CA GLN A 1 -4.36 18.29 25.16
C GLN A 1 -3.58 18.77 23.93
N LYS A 2 -4.12 19.66 23.07
CA LYS A 2 -3.45 20.18 21.85
C LYS A 2 -2.03 20.76 22.06
N ALA A 3 -1.83 21.58 23.09
CA ALA A 3 -0.50 22.16 23.40
C ALA A 3 0.58 21.12 23.77
N LEU A 4 0.18 19.98 24.33
CA LEU A 4 1.10 18.87 24.67
C LEU A 4 1.53 18.10 23.42
N VAL A 5 0.59 17.89 22.49
CA VAL A 5 0.83 17.26 21.20
C VAL A 5 1.73 18.14 20.33
N GLU A 6 1.43 19.44 20.22
CA GLU A 6 2.25 20.42 19.49
C GLU A 6 3.67 20.54 20.06
N ARG A 7 3.82 20.54 21.39
CA ARG A 7 5.14 20.57 22.03
C ARG A 7 5.97 19.32 21.73
N ARG A 8 5.33 18.15 21.65
CA ARG A 8 5.99 16.88 21.30
C ARG A 8 6.38 16.84 19.83
N PHE A 9 5.50 17.24 18.91
CA PHE A 9 5.84 17.39 17.49
C PHE A 9 6.96 18.41 17.28
N GLY A 10 6.93 19.55 17.98
CA GLY A 10 8.02 20.51 17.96
C GLY A 10 9.33 19.96 18.53
N THR A 11 9.29 18.93 19.37
CA THR A 11 10.51 18.25 19.85
C THR A 11 11.08 17.35 18.76
N LEU A 12 10.25 16.57 18.07
CA LEU A 12 10.67 15.75 16.92
C LEU A 12 11.21 16.61 15.76
N GLN A 13 10.50 17.69 15.40
CA GLN A 13 10.92 18.63 14.35
C GLN A 13 12.28 19.28 14.62
N ARG A 14 12.62 19.50 15.90
CA ARG A 14 13.92 20.08 16.34
C ARG A 14 14.96 19.02 16.69
N ALA A 15 14.62 17.74 16.57
CA ALA A 15 15.54 16.63 16.78
C ALA A 15 16.22 16.28 15.45
N ARG A 16 16.46 15.00 15.17
CA ARG A 16 17.23 14.58 13.99
C ARG A 16 16.59 14.97 12.66
N LEU A 17 15.27 15.24 12.64
CA LEU A 17 14.57 15.78 11.46
C LEU A 17 15.12 17.13 10.98
N SER A 18 15.62 17.97 11.89
CA SER A 18 16.29 19.23 11.53
C SER A 18 17.68 19.06 10.95
N GLN A 19 18.26 17.86 11.08
CA GLN A 19 19.58 17.48 10.58
C GLN A 19 19.49 16.69 9.27
N MET A 20 18.28 16.38 8.80
CA MET A 20 18.07 15.71 7.51
C MET A 20 18.55 16.57 6.35
N HIS A 21 19.10 15.93 5.34
CA HIS A 21 19.42 16.61 4.09
C HIS A 21 18.12 17.12 3.44
N GLY A 22 18.12 18.35 2.92
CA GLY A 22 16.89 18.98 2.42
C GLY A 22 16.11 19.78 3.46
N HIS A 23 16.55 19.86 4.73
CA HIS A 23 15.85 20.64 5.74
C HIS A 23 15.88 22.14 5.42
N ILE A 24 14.71 22.77 5.27
CA ILE A 24 14.55 24.21 4.95
C ILE A 24 14.37 25.09 6.20
N GLY A 25 14.62 24.56 7.40
CA GLY A 25 14.45 25.31 8.64
C GLY A 25 13.02 25.27 9.20
N ASN A 26 12.88 25.74 10.43
CA ASN A 26 11.62 25.77 11.18
C ASN A 26 10.95 27.16 11.23
N SER A 27 11.37 28.09 10.38
CA SER A 27 10.82 29.45 10.28
C SER A 27 11.07 30.02 8.88
N LEU A 28 10.26 31.01 8.48
CA LEU A 28 10.40 31.70 7.19
C LEU A 28 11.81 32.32 7.04
N ALA A 29 12.32 32.99 8.08
CA ALA A 29 13.65 33.59 8.06
C ALA A 29 14.78 32.55 7.84
N LYS A 30 14.71 31.39 8.51
CA LYS A 30 15.68 30.31 8.28
C LYS A 30 15.56 29.70 6.88
N ARG A 31 14.34 29.57 6.36
CA ARG A 31 14.10 29.11 5.00
C ARG A 31 14.75 30.05 4.00
N GLU A 32 14.50 31.35 4.11
CA GLU A 32 15.10 32.36 3.24
C GLU A 32 16.63 32.31 3.31
N MET A 33 17.21 32.26 4.52
CA MET A 33 18.65 32.17 4.70
C MET A 33 19.24 30.92 4.02
N ILE A 34 18.59 29.76 4.15
CA ILE A 34 19.05 28.50 3.53
C ILE A 34 18.93 28.57 2.00
N GLU A 35 17.81 29.03 1.48
CA GLU A 35 17.56 29.19 0.04
C GLU A 35 18.51 30.23 -0.60
N GLN A 36 18.88 31.26 0.16
CA GLN A 36 19.83 32.29 -0.28
C GLN A 36 21.28 31.80 -0.33
N LYS A 37 21.62 30.64 0.26
CA LYS A 37 22.96 30.05 0.08
C LYS A 37 23.21 29.61 -1.36
N THR A 38 22.17 29.24 -2.10
CA THR A 38 22.30 28.93 -3.52
C THR A 38 22.62 30.23 -4.28
N PRO A 39 23.65 30.26 -5.16
CA PRO A 39 23.97 31.46 -5.93
C PRO A 39 22.79 31.94 -6.77
N LYS A 40 22.61 33.26 -6.92
CA LYS A 40 21.48 33.86 -7.66
C LYS A 40 21.34 33.33 -9.10
N LYS A 41 22.47 33.01 -9.75
CA LYS A 41 22.53 32.43 -11.11
C LYS A 41 21.91 31.02 -11.20
N GLU A 42 21.90 30.27 -10.09
CA GLU A 42 21.36 28.91 -10.00
C GLU A 42 19.91 28.88 -9.50
N ARG A 43 19.38 30.01 -9.01
CA ARG A 43 17.99 30.16 -8.56
C ARG A 43 17.06 30.35 -9.75
N LYS A 44 16.77 29.24 -10.44
CA LYS A 44 15.75 29.21 -11.50
C LYS A 44 14.36 29.06 -10.90
N ALA A 45 13.35 29.68 -11.54
CA ALA A 45 11.94 29.54 -11.15
C ALA A 45 11.39 28.14 -11.42
N LYS A 46 11.98 27.43 -12.38
CA LYS A 46 11.62 26.06 -12.76
C LYS A 46 12.77 25.10 -12.48
N ASP A 47 12.42 23.85 -12.17
CA ASP A 47 13.38 22.76 -12.06
C ASP A 47 13.82 22.24 -13.45
N GLU A 48 14.62 21.18 -13.46
CA GLU A 48 15.15 20.55 -14.68
C GLU A 48 14.06 19.91 -15.56
N TYR A 49 12.86 19.71 -15.01
CA TYR A 49 11.71 19.11 -15.68
C TYR A 49 10.63 20.15 -16.06
N GLY A 50 10.87 21.43 -15.77
CA GLY A 50 9.96 22.53 -16.10
C GLY A 50 8.84 22.79 -15.08
N PHE A 51 8.83 22.11 -13.93
CA PHE A 51 7.87 22.36 -12.85
C PHE A 51 8.30 23.55 -11.98
N ALA A 52 7.34 24.16 -11.29
CA ALA A 52 7.61 25.25 -10.36
C ALA A 52 8.51 24.78 -9.21
N LYS A 53 9.69 25.38 -9.09
CA LYS A 53 10.72 24.96 -8.15
C LYS A 53 10.34 25.34 -6.71
N LYS A 54 10.16 24.34 -5.83
CA LYS A 54 9.76 24.55 -4.43
C LYS A 54 10.93 24.83 -3.47
N THR A 55 12.13 24.37 -3.82
CA THR A 55 13.37 24.57 -3.05
C THR A 55 14.58 24.52 -3.99
N ASN A 56 15.65 25.24 -3.64
CA ASN A 56 16.93 25.20 -4.34
C ASN A 56 17.89 24.13 -3.79
N GLN A 57 17.52 23.43 -2.73
CA GLN A 57 18.33 22.33 -2.20
C GLN A 57 18.39 21.17 -3.20
N LYS A 58 19.59 20.58 -3.32
CA LYS A 58 19.86 19.40 -4.16
C LYS A 58 19.82 18.13 -3.28
N LEU A 59 19.91 16.95 -3.90
CA LEU A 59 20.04 15.66 -3.20
C LEU A 59 18.96 15.38 -2.14
N LEU A 60 17.72 15.82 -2.39
CA LEU A 60 16.61 15.60 -1.48
C LEU A 60 16.37 14.11 -1.27
N HIS A 61 16.01 13.73 -0.04
CA HIS A 61 15.55 12.38 0.25
C HIS A 61 14.32 12.04 -0.59
N THR A 62 14.25 10.79 -1.06
CA THR A 62 13.01 10.28 -1.63
C THR A 62 11.93 10.22 -0.54
N PHE A 63 10.65 10.18 -0.94
CA PHE A 63 9.56 10.05 0.04
C PHE A 63 9.74 8.82 0.94
N SER A 64 10.14 7.68 0.37
CA SER A 64 10.41 6.45 1.13
C SER A 64 11.53 6.64 2.15
N GLU A 65 12.65 7.24 1.76
CA GLU A 65 13.77 7.51 2.67
C GLU A 65 13.39 8.48 3.80
N ALA A 66 12.57 9.49 3.48
CA ALA A 66 12.07 10.42 4.48
C ALA A 66 11.15 9.73 5.50
N CYS A 67 10.30 8.79 5.05
CA CYS A 67 9.48 7.96 5.93
C CYS A 67 10.35 7.08 6.85
N GLU A 68 11.36 6.39 6.30
CA GLU A 68 12.29 5.55 7.06
C GLU A 68 13.01 6.38 8.15
N LEU A 69 13.52 7.56 7.81
CA LEU A 69 14.19 8.45 8.75
C LEU A 69 13.25 8.97 9.85
N LEU A 70 12.00 9.28 9.50
CA LEU A 70 10.98 9.69 10.47
C LEU A 70 10.68 8.56 11.45
N GLU A 71 10.49 7.35 10.94
CA GLU A 71 10.18 6.16 11.74
C GLU A 71 11.31 5.82 12.72
N ALA A 72 12.55 5.85 12.25
CA ALA A 72 13.73 5.66 13.10
C ALA A 72 13.82 6.71 14.23
N GLU A 73 13.48 7.97 13.95
CA GLU A 73 13.48 9.03 14.97
C GLU A 73 12.32 8.87 15.97
N VAL A 74 11.16 8.38 15.52
CA VAL A 74 10.02 8.05 16.40
C VAL A 74 10.38 6.90 17.34
N ILE A 75 11.02 5.84 16.84
CA ILE A 75 11.49 4.72 17.67
C ILE A 75 12.50 5.22 18.71
N LYS A 76 13.50 6.01 18.30
CA LYS A 76 14.46 6.63 19.23
C LYS A 76 13.75 7.47 20.29
N TRP A 77 12.76 8.26 19.91
CA TRP A 77 11.97 9.02 20.87
C TRP A 77 11.21 8.10 21.83
N ASN A 78 10.63 6.99 21.36
CA ASN A 78 9.92 6.04 22.23
C ASN A 78 10.84 5.39 23.28
N MET A 79 12.09 5.09 22.92
CA MET A 79 13.03 4.38 23.79
C MET A 79 13.92 5.29 24.64
N SER A 80 14.35 6.44 24.13
CA SER A 80 15.50 7.16 24.68
C SER A 80 15.16 8.12 25.82
N LYS A 81 15.82 8.02 26.97
CA LYS A 81 15.71 9.04 28.05
C LYS A 81 16.43 10.36 27.74
N VAL A 82 17.17 10.42 26.63
CA VAL A 82 17.92 11.60 26.21
C VAL A 82 16.96 12.79 26.04
N ARG A 83 17.32 13.94 26.63
CA ARG A 83 16.50 15.18 26.66
C ARG A 83 15.20 15.10 27.49
N ARG A 84 14.95 14.00 28.22
CA ARG A 84 13.86 13.93 29.19
C ARG A 84 14.33 14.41 30.57
N LYS A 85 13.42 15.00 31.34
CA LYS A 85 13.72 15.37 32.74
C LYS A 85 13.97 14.10 33.55
N LYS A 86 14.84 14.19 34.56
CA LYS A 86 15.13 13.10 35.49
C LYS A 86 13.82 12.57 36.09
N GLY A 87 13.65 11.26 36.12
CA GLY A 87 12.45 10.58 36.64
C GLY A 87 11.26 10.48 35.68
N VAL A 88 11.31 11.11 34.49
CA VAL A 88 10.24 10.98 33.49
C VAL A 88 10.39 9.69 32.70
N LYS A 89 9.39 8.81 32.78
CA LYS A 89 9.32 7.56 32.02
C LYS A 89 9.24 7.80 30.51
N THR A 90 9.84 6.92 29.73
CA THR A 90 9.70 6.91 28.27
C THR A 90 8.34 6.35 27.84
N PRO A 91 7.85 6.63 26.63
CA PRO A 91 6.65 6.00 26.09
C PRO A 91 6.70 4.47 26.18
N LEU A 92 7.86 3.87 25.87
CA LEU A 92 8.06 2.42 26.00
C LEU A 92 7.91 1.95 27.47
N GLU A 93 8.50 2.66 28.43
CA GLU A 93 8.37 2.32 29.85
C GLU A 93 6.94 2.46 30.36
N LEU A 94 6.21 3.47 29.87
CA LEU A 94 4.80 3.65 30.20
C LEU A 94 3.96 2.51 29.61
N TRP A 95 4.21 2.15 28.35
CA TRP A 95 3.56 1.02 27.68
C TRP A 95 3.79 -0.29 28.44
N ASN A 96 5.04 -0.62 28.73
CA ASN A 96 5.40 -1.85 29.44
C ASN A 96 4.89 -1.89 30.89
N SER A 97 4.64 -0.73 31.51
CA SER A 97 4.04 -0.67 32.85
C SER A 97 2.51 -0.72 32.85
N CYS A 98 1.88 -0.72 31.67
CA CYS A 98 0.43 -0.77 31.55
C CYS A 98 -0.05 -2.22 31.63
N ASP A 99 -0.89 -2.50 32.62
CA ASP A 99 -1.50 -3.81 32.89
C ASP A 99 -2.83 -4.02 32.15
N ARG A 100 -3.36 -2.96 31.53
CA ARG A 100 -4.63 -2.98 30.82
C ARG A 100 -4.58 -3.88 29.60
N SER A 101 -5.60 -4.71 29.45
CA SER A 101 -5.80 -5.50 28.25
C SER A 101 -6.05 -4.60 27.04
N ILE A 102 -5.42 -4.94 25.93
CA ILE A 102 -5.58 -4.25 24.66
C ILE A 102 -6.66 -4.98 23.87
N VAL A 103 -7.74 -4.27 23.54
CA VAL A 103 -8.77 -4.78 22.64
C VAL A 103 -8.27 -4.58 21.21
N LYS A 104 -7.96 -5.67 20.51
CA LYS A 104 -7.60 -5.61 19.09
C LYS A 104 -8.86 -5.48 18.25
N ILE A 105 -8.91 -4.40 17.48
CA ILE A 105 -9.95 -4.15 16.47
C ILE A 105 -9.44 -4.70 15.13
N SER A 106 -10.33 -5.32 14.35
CA SER A 106 -9.92 -5.81 13.03
C SER A 106 -9.71 -4.65 12.05
N TYR A 107 -8.86 -4.84 11.05
CA TYR A 107 -8.53 -3.77 10.10
C TYR A 107 -9.77 -3.28 9.33
N GLU A 108 -10.70 -4.17 9.03
CA GLU A 108 -11.95 -3.89 8.33
C GLU A 108 -12.90 -3.02 9.17
N GLU A 109 -12.93 -3.25 10.48
CA GLU A 109 -13.70 -2.42 11.42
C GLU A 109 -13.01 -1.08 11.66
N PHE A 110 -11.68 -1.07 11.68
CA PHE A 110 -10.89 0.17 11.73
C PHE A 110 -11.17 1.04 10.51
N LEU A 111 -11.11 0.48 9.29
CA LEU A 111 -11.39 1.19 8.05
C LEU A 111 -12.79 1.79 8.08
N PHE A 112 -13.80 1.03 8.51
CA PHE A 112 -15.14 1.60 8.65
C PHE A 112 -15.15 2.82 9.55
N ASN A 113 -14.45 2.83 10.68
CA ASN A 113 -14.50 3.94 11.63
C ASN A 113 -13.61 5.11 11.26
N ALA A 114 -12.44 4.87 10.67
CA ALA A 114 -11.43 5.88 10.35
C ALA A 114 -11.55 6.42 8.92
N GLY A 115 -12.10 5.63 7.99
CA GLY A 115 -12.22 5.98 6.58
C GLY A 115 -13.37 6.95 6.29
N ASN A 116 -13.24 7.69 5.18
CA ASN A 116 -14.32 8.54 4.70
C ASN A 116 -15.48 7.68 4.18
N LYS A 117 -16.68 7.89 4.74
CA LYS A 117 -17.88 7.11 4.41
C LYS A 117 -18.67 7.85 3.35
N GLU A 118 -18.49 7.49 2.10
CA GLU A 118 -19.32 8.08 1.04
C GLU A 118 -20.55 7.23 0.76
N LEU A 119 -21.70 7.90 0.61
CA LEU A 119 -22.93 7.25 0.17
C LEU A 119 -22.93 7.09 -1.34
N ARG A 120 -23.09 5.86 -1.82
CA ARG A 120 -23.18 5.53 -3.24
C ARG A 120 -24.38 4.60 -3.49
N VAL A 121 -24.81 4.55 -4.74
CA VAL A 121 -25.87 3.64 -5.21
C VAL A 121 -25.24 2.56 -6.06
N VAL A 122 -25.61 1.31 -5.83
CA VAL A 122 -25.16 0.18 -6.65
C VAL A 122 -25.77 0.31 -8.06
N GLY A 123 -24.91 0.47 -9.06
CA GLY A 123 -25.30 0.48 -10.47
C GLY A 123 -25.25 -0.91 -11.10
N LYS A 124 -25.77 -1.04 -12.33
CA LYS A 124 -25.71 -2.30 -13.10
C LYS A 124 -24.29 -2.81 -13.34
N LYS A 125 -23.33 -1.88 -13.47
CA LYS A 125 -21.90 -2.19 -13.66
C LYS A 125 -21.11 -2.19 -12.34
N GLY A 126 -21.79 -2.16 -11.19
CA GLY A 126 -21.14 -1.99 -9.89
C GLY A 126 -21.15 -0.54 -9.41
N ILE A 127 -20.20 -0.19 -8.54
CA ILE A 127 -20.14 1.14 -7.91
C ILE A 127 -19.05 1.97 -8.56
N ASN A 128 -19.41 3.18 -9.00
CA ASN A 128 -18.44 4.17 -9.43
C ASN A 128 -17.96 4.99 -8.23
N PHE A 129 -16.65 4.95 -7.97
CA PHE A 129 -15.99 5.64 -6.86
C PHE A 129 -14.65 6.19 -7.35
N GLU A 130 -14.40 7.49 -7.17
CA GLU A 130 -13.17 8.18 -7.62
C GLU A 130 -12.71 7.83 -9.05
N SER A 131 -13.65 7.84 -10.01
CA SER A 131 -13.42 7.53 -11.43
C SER A 131 -13.03 6.07 -11.72
N ARG A 132 -13.20 5.16 -10.76
CA ARG A 132 -13.03 3.71 -10.91
C ARG A 132 -14.35 3.00 -10.73
N VAL A 133 -14.48 1.83 -11.35
CA VAL A 133 -15.67 0.97 -11.22
C VAL A 133 -15.28 -0.25 -10.40
N TYR A 134 -15.94 -0.42 -9.26
CA TYR A 134 -15.69 -1.54 -8.35
C TYR A 134 -16.79 -2.59 -8.49
N LYS A 135 -16.41 -3.87 -8.46
CA LYS A 135 -17.32 -5.02 -8.57
C LYS A 135 -17.00 -6.08 -7.53
N SER A 136 -18.04 -6.77 -7.09
CA SER A 136 -17.96 -7.96 -6.24
C SER A 136 -19.10 -8.90 -6.63
N ALA A 137 -18.89 -10.21 -6.50
CA ALA A 137 -19.96 -11.19 -6.66
C ALA A 137 -21.01 -11.09 -5.54
N LEU A 138 -20.63 -10.57 -4.37
CA LEU A 138 -21.49 -10.38 -3.20
C LEU A 138 -22.05 -8.95 -3.11
N MET A 139 -22.08 -8.24 -4.23
CA MET A 139 -22.59 -6.87 -4.25
C MET A 139 -24.12 -6.88 -4.04
N PRO A 140 -24.67 -5.92 -3.27
CA PRO A 140 -26.12 -5.79 -3.10
C PRO A 140 -26.86 -5.55 -4.42
N SER A 141 -28.18 -5.68 -4.40
CA SER A 141 -29.01 -5.48 -5.60
C SER A 141 -28.87 -4.06 -6.16
N VAL A 142 -29.02 -3.95 -7.49
CA VAL A 142 -28.97 -2.66 -8.20
C VAL A 142 -30.01 -1.70 -7.63
N GLY A 143 -29.61 -0.45 -7.40
CA GLY A 143 -30.44 0.59 -6.78
C GLY A 143 -30.28 0.68 -5.25
N THR A 144 -29.61 -0.29 -4.61
CA THR A 144 -29.35 -0.26 -3.17
C THR A 144 -28.37 0.87 -2.83
N ARG A 145 -28.69 1.65 -1.79
CA ARG A 145 -27.80 2.66 -1.21
C ARG A 145 -26.86 2.00 -0.21
N VAL A 146 -25.57 2.27 -0.33
CA VAL A 146 -24.52 1.67 0.49
C VAL A 146 -23.51 2.75 0.93
N LYS A 147 -22.80 2.47 2.01
CA LYS A 147 -21.65 3.26 2.46
C LYS A 147 -20.37 2.62 1.92
N CYS A 148 -19.58 3.38 1.19
CA CYS A 148 -18.33 2.92 0.61
C CYS A 148 -17.15 3.54 1.35
N VAL A 149 -16.16 2.72 1.66
CA VAL A 149 -14.89 3.15 2.26
C VAL A 149 -13.74 2.58 1.44
N GLN A 150 -12.91 3.45 0.88
CA GLN A 150 -11.71 3.03 0.14
C GLN A 150 -10.64 2.55 1.12
N ASN A 151 -9.94 1.48 0.75
CA ASN A 151 -8.80 1.01 1.52
C ASN A 151 -7.64 2.02 1.40
N ILE A 152 -7.14 2.49 2.55
CA ILE A 152 -6.07 3.47 2.67
C ILE A 152 -4.75 2.93 2.12
N ASP A 153 -4.49 1.63 2.32
CA ASP A 153 -3.27 0.97 1.87
C ASP A 153 -3.36 0.49 0.41
N ASN A 154 -4.58 0.31 -0.10
CA ASN A 154 -4.81 -0.18 -1.46
C ASN A 154 -6.05 0.44 -2.11
N ILE A 155 -5.86 1.50 -2.89
CA ILE A 155 -6.92 2.20 -3.65
C ILE A 155 -7.77 1.26 -4.53
N LYS A 156 -7.26 0.08 -4.88
CA LYS A 156 -7.95 -0.91 -5.72
C LYS A 156 -9.02 -1.71 -4.98
N GLU A 157 -9.09 -1.57 -3.65
CA GLU A 157 -10.03 -2.24 -2.77
C GLU A 157 -11.04 -1.23 -2.21
N LEU A 158 -12.33 -1.60 -2.31
CA LEU A 158 -13.43 -0.80 -1.78
C LEU A 158 -14.28 -1.66 -0.84
N PHE A 159 -14.34 -1.24 0.42
CA PHE A 159 -15.16 -1.87 1.44
C PHE A 159 -16.58 -1.30 1.37
N ILE A 160 -17.57 -2.18 1.27
CA ILE A 160 -18.98 -1.82 1.12
C ILE A 160 -19.73 -2.23 2.38
N TYR A 161 -20.47 -1.28 2.94
CA TYR A 161 -21.28 -1.44 4.15
C TYR A 161 -22.72 -1.03 3.86
N ASP A 162 -23.65 -1.57 4.64
CA ASP A 162 -25.03 -1.10 4.64
C ASP A 162 -25.14 0.30 5.30
N LEU A 163 -26.36 0.85 5.33
CA LEU A 163 -26.61 2.14 5.97
C LEU A 163 -26.45 2.09 7.50
N SER A 164 -26.63 0.92 8.10
CA SER A 164 -26.46 0.66 9.54
C SER A 164 -24.99 0.51 9.96
N GLY A 165 -24.09 0.30 9.00
CA GLY A 165 -22.66 0.09 9.22
C GLY A 165 -22.21 -1.37 9.25
N ASN A 166 -23.07 -2.31 8.88
CA ASN A 166 -22.68 -3.72 8.75
C ASN A 166 -21.91 -3.93 7.44
N PHE A 167 -20.81 -4.68 7.50
CA PHE A 167 -20.02 -5.03 6.33
C PHE A 167 -20.82 -5.95 5.41
N LEU A 168 -20.84 -5.63 4.11
CA LEU A 168 -21.53 -6.40 3.08
C LEU A 168 -20.54 -7.19 2.24
N CYS A 169 -19.56 -6.52 1.63
CA CYS A 169 -18.55 -7.16 0.81
C CYS A 169 -17.36 -6.25 0.50
N LEU A 170 -16.27 -6.89 0.07
CA LEU A 170 -15.14 -6.22 -0.57
C LEU A 170 -15.35 -6.20 -2.08
N ALA A 171 -15.25 -5.04 -2.70
CA ALA A 171 -15.27 -4.88 -4.14
C ALA A 171 -13.89 -4.48 -4.65
N LEU A 172 -13.52 -5.04 -5.80
CA LEU A 172 -12.25 -4.78 -6.46
C LEU A 172 -12.49 -3.95 -7.71
N ASP A 173 -11.49 -3.14 -8.07
CA ASP A 173 -11.48 -2.39 -9.32
C ASP A 173 -11.65 -3.34 -10.53
N GLU A 174 -12.58 -3.01 -11.43
CA GLU A 174 -12.88 -3.76 -12.65
C GLU A 174 -11.65 -3.94 -13.54
N SER A 175 -10.72 -2.98 -13.52
CA SER A 175 -9.45 -3.08 -14.25
C SER A 175 -8.57 -4.22 -13.76
N ILE A 176 -8.79 -4.77 -12.56
CA ILE A 176 -8.08 -5.94 -12.02
C ILE A 176 -8.94 -7.19 -12.08
N ALA A 177 -10.25 -7.06 -11.88
CA ALA A 177 -11.20 -8.16 -11.98
C ALA A 177 -11.21 -8.84 -13.38
N LYS A 178 -10.63 -8.19 -14.40
CA LYS A 178 -10.48 -8.69 -15.78
C LYS A 178 -9.04 -9.04 -16.21
N LEU A 179 -8.02 -8.92 -15.35
CA LEU A 179 -6.64 -9.16 -15.79
C LEU A 179 -6.34 -10.66 -15.81
N SER A 180 -6.22 -11.23 -17.01
CA SER A 180 -5.52 -12.50 -17.21
C SER A 180 -4.04 -12.34 -16.80
N LYS A 181 -3.35 -13.46 -16.51
CA LYS A 181 -1.92 -13.50 -16.13
C LYS A 181 -0.99 -12.72 -17.09
N GLU A 182 -1.40 -12.51 -18.34
CA GLU A 182 -0.59 -11.87 -19.39
C GLU A 182 -0.62 -10.34 -19.31
N SER A 183 -1.79 -9.76 -19.04
CA SER A 183 -1.95 -8.32 -18.84
C SER A 183 -1.25 -7.84 -17.56
N TYR A 184 -1.15 -8.71 -16.54
CA TYR A 184 -0.36 -8.48 -15.33
C TYR A 184 1.15 -8.38 -15.63
N LYS A 185 1.67 -9.17 -16.58
CA LYS A 185 3.08 -9.08 -17.02
C LYS A 185 3.36 -7.76 -17.74
N MET A 186 2.44 -7.25 -18.55
CA MET A 186 2.61 -5.97 -19.25
C MET A 186 2.60 -4.78 -18.31
N LEU A 187 1.69 -4.76 -17.32
CA LEU A 187 1.66 -3.73 -16.27
C LEU A 187 2.91 -3.78 -15.38
N LYS A 188 3.39 -4.98 -15.02
CA LYS A 188 4.65 -5.16 -14.30
C LYS A 188 5.84 -4.62 -15.09
N LYS A 189 5.88 -4.84 -16.41
CA LYS A 189 6.94 -4.36 -17.31
C LYS A 189 6.92 -2.85 -17.48
N GLY A 190 5.73 -2.23 -17.56
CA GLY A 190 5.57 -0.77 -17.56
C GLY A 190 6.02 -0.14 -16.26
N TYR A 191 5.57 -0.69 -15.12
CA TYR A 191 6.02 -0.26 -13.79
C TYR A 191 7.53 -0.45 -13.59
N GLU A 192 8.11 -1.58 -14.02
CA GLU A 192 9.55 -1.82 -13.97
C GLU A 192 10.33 -0.85 -14.85
N SER A 193 9.77 -0.40 -15.98
CA SER A 193 10.39 0.60 -16.84
C SER A 193 10.37 2.00 -16.23
N GLU A 194 9.28 2.39 -15.57
CA GLU A 194 9.18 3.66 -14.82
C GLU A 194 10.09 3.65 -13.59
N VAL A 195 10.10 2.55 -12.84
CA VAL A 195 11.01 2.35 -11.70
C VAL A 195 12.47 2.31 -12.15
N LYS A 196 12.78 1.75 -13.32
CA LYS A 196 14.14 1.80 -13.91
C LYS A 196 14.52 3.22 -14.29
N ALA A 197 13.63 3.98 -14.93
CA ALA A 197 13.90 5.38 -15.26
C ALA A 197 14.15 6.22 -13.99
N ILE A 198 13.34 6.02 -12.95
CA ILE A 198 13.52 6.66 -11.63
C ILE A 198 14.84 6.22 -10.99
N LYS A 199 15.18 4.93 -11.05
CA LYS A 199 16.46 4.39 -10.54
C LYS A 199 17.67 4.89 -11.32
N GLU A 200 17.57 5.12 -12.63
CA GLU A 200 18.66 5.65 -13.45
C GLU A 200 18.91 7.13 -13.16
N VAL A 201 17.86 7.91 -12.88
CA VAL A 201 18.00 9.28 -12.36
C VAL A 201 18.65 9.26 -10.97
N LEU A 202 18.25 8.34 -10.08
CA LEU A 202 18.83 8.18 -8.74
C LEU A 202 20.28 7.68 -8.76
N LYS A 203 20.70 6.94 -9.80
CA LYS A 203 22.08 6.42 -9.95
C LYS A 203 23.10 7.49 -10.33
N LYS A 204 22.68 8.65 -10.84
CA LYS A 204 23.60 9.76 -11.17
C LYS A 204 24.05 10.58 -9.95
N ASP A 205 23.47 10.34 -8.78
CA ASP A 205 23.88 10.95 -7.51
C ASP A 205 24.80 10.00 -6.72
N GLU A 206 26.05 9.86 -7.18
CA GLU A 206 27.07 8.97 -6.60
C GLU A 206 27.52 9.33 -5.17
N ILE A 207 27.00 10.42 -4.58
CA ILE A 207 27.33 10.85 -3.22
C ILE A 207 26.54 10.04 -2.16
N ALA A 208 25.55 9.23 -2.56
CA ALA A 208 24.54 8.71 -1.63
C ALA A 208 24.65 7.22 -1.26
N ALA A 209 25.59 6.44 -1.80
CA ALA A 209 25.66 4.99 -1.54
C ALA A 209 26.01 4.65 -0.08
N PHE A 210 26.91 5.42 0.55
CA PHE A 210 27.37 5.15 1.92
C PHE A 210 26.37 5.59 3.00
N THR A 211 25.66 6.69 2.77
CA THR A 211 24.60 7.17 3.68
C THR A 211 23.28 6.42 3.52
N LYS A 212 22.94 5.94 2.31
CA LYS A 212 21.68 5.23 2.04
C LYS A 212 21.64 3.78 2.53
N LEU A 213 22.77 3.06 2.50
CA LEU A 213 22.83 1.68 3.02
C LEU A 213 22.65 1.61 4.54
N ASN A 214 23.14 2.61 5.27
CA ASN A 214 22.99 2.66 6.73
C ASN A 214 21.57 3.00 7.20
N ILE A 215 20.75 3.75 6.46
CA ILE A 215 19.43 4.17 6.95
C ILE A 215 18.49 2.97 7.18
N LYS A 216 18.47 2.01 6.25
CA LYS A 216 17.61 0.83 6.36
C LYS A 216 18.08 -0.14 7.42
N GLN A 217 19.39 -0.37 7.49
CA GLN A 217 19.99 -1.21 8.52
C GLN A 217 19.80 -0.60 9.91
N ASP A 218 20.09 0.70 10.07
CA ASP A 218 19.84 1.44 11.31
C ASP A 218 18.36 1.34 11.73
N LEU A 219 17.42 1.49 10.79
CA LEU A 219 16.00 1.36 11.06
C LEU A 219 15.65 -0.06 11.52
N GLN A 220 16.15 -1.08 10.83
CA GLN A 220 15.89 -2.48 11.16
C GLN A 220 16.47 -2.87 12.53
N ASP A 221 17.67 -2.41 12.85
CA ASP A 221 18.30 -2.60 14.16
C ASP A 221 17.50 -1.90 15.26
N LEU A 222 17.00 -0.68 14.99
CA LEU A 222 16.13 0.03 15.94
C LEU A 222 14.78 -0.65 16.11
N GLN A 223 14.17 -1.16 15.03
CA GLN A 223 12.91 -1.90 15.08
C GLN A 223 13.06 -3.17 15.91
N SER A 224 14.09 -3.98 15.63
CA SER A 224 14.34 -5.20 16.38
C SER A 224 14.64 -4.91 17.86
N ALA A 225 15.43 -3.89 18.17
CA ALA A 225 15.67 -3.46 19.55
C ALA A 225 14.39 -2.98 20.25
N PHE A 226 13.51 -2.27 19.53
CA PHE A 226 12.24 -1.80 20.06
C PHE A 226 11.29 -2.97 20.34
N GLU A 227 11.11 -3.89 19.39
CA GLU A 227 10.27 -5.08 19.51
C GLU A 227 10.73 -5.98 20.65
N ASN A 228 12.04 -6.26 20.74
CA ASN A 228 12.62 -7.04 21.84
C ASN A 228 12.45 -6.38 23.21
N SER A 229 12.21 -5.07 23.27
CA SER A 229 12.01 -4.34 24.51
C SER A 229 10.53 -4.26 24.93
N LEU A 230 9.59 -4.70 24.10
CA LEU A 230 8.16 -4.68 24.42
C LEU A 230 7.81 -5.87 25.31
N VAL A 231 7.03 -5.60 26.37
CA VAL A 231 6.39 -6.68 27.14
C VAL A 231 5.20 -7.22 26.35
N GLU A 232 4.98 -8.53 26.40
CA GLU A 232 3.81 -9.16 25.80
C GLU A 232 2.53 -8.52 26.32
N ALA A 233 1.75 -7.93 25.41
CA ALA A 233 0.49 -7.32 25.74
C ALA A 233 -0.57 -8.39 26.01
N LYS A 234 -1.42 -8.15 27.01
CA LYS A 234 -2.63 -8.95 27.21
C LYS A 234 -3.65 -8.57 26.15
N GLU A 235 -3.69 -9.32 25.07
CA GLU A 235 -4.58 -9.04 23.95
C GLU A 235 -5.93 -9.73 24.11
N VAL A 236 -6.99 -8.97 23.89
CA VAL A 236 -8.35 -9.49 23.78
C VAL A 236 -8.82 -9.25 22.36
N HIS A 237 -9.10 -10.33 21.65
CA HIS A 237 -9.67 -10.23 20.31
C HIS A 237 -11.17 -9.98 20.38
N GLN A 238 -11.60 -8.85 19.83
CA GLN A 238 -13.01 -8.67 19.56
C GLN A 238 -13.40 -9.51 18.34
N LYS A 239 -14.53 -10.20 18.44
CA LYS A 239 -15.07 -10.96 17.31
C LYS A 239 -15.52 -9.95 16.24
N SER A 240 -14.87 -10.00 15.07
CA SER A 240 -15.18 -9.12 13.94
C SER A 240 -15.99 -9.88 12.90
N LEU A 241 -17.24 -9.45 12.72
CA LEU A 241 -18.14 -9.99 11.70
C LEU A 241 -17.63 -9.69 10.29
N ALA A 242 -17.00 -8.52 10.11
CA ALA A 242 -16.43 -8.12 8.82
C ALA A 242 -15.27 -9.02 8.40
N LYS A 243 -14.41 -9.39 9.35
CA LYS A 243 -13.28 -10.31 9.11
C LYS A 243 -13.76 -11.72 8.75
N GLU A 244 -14.78 -12.22 9.43
CA GLU A 244 -15.39 -13.52 9.12
C GLU A 244 -16.01 -13.51 7.72
N ALA A 245 -16.81 -12.47 7.41
CA ALA A 245 -17.41 -12.30 6.09
C ALA A 245 -16.38 -12.22 4.96
N LEU A 246 -15.28 -11.47 5.15
CA LEU A 246 -14.18 -11.44 4.18
C LEU A 246 -13.55 -12.80 3.95
N LYS A 247 -13.32 -13.56 5.04
CA LYS A 247 -12.74 -14.89 4.92
C LYS A 247 -13.64 -15.79 4.08
N THR A 248 -14.94 -15.79 4.36
CA THR A 248 -15.93 -16.54 3.57
C THR A 248 -15.99 -16.06 2.12
N GLN A 249 -15.90 -14.75 1.87
CA GLN A 249 -15.87 -14.20 0.51
C GLN A 249 -14.65 -14.71 -0.26
N ARG A 250 -13.45 -14.70 0.35
CA ARG A 250 -12.22 -15.18 -0.29
C ARG A 250 -12.28 -16.69 -0.57
N GLU A 251 -12.76 -17.48 0.37
CA GLU A 251 -12.96 -18.92 0.19
C GLU A 251 -13.93 -19.20 -0.98
N LEU A 252 -15.03 -18.44 -1.10
CA LEU A 252 -15.97 -18.55 -2.22
C LEU A 252 -15.35 -18.14 -3.57
N GLU A 253 -14.51 -17.11 -3.58
CA GLU A 253 -13.78 -16.68 -4.78
C GLU A 253 -12.74 -17.73 -5.22
N GLU A 254 -12.04 -18.35 -4.28
CA GLU A 254 -11.12 -19.47 -4.55
C GLU A 254 -11.84 -20.68 -5.14
N ILE A 255 -12.99 -21.07 -4.55
CA ILE A 255 -13.81 -22.18 -5.06
C ILE A 255 -14.31 -21.89 -6.48
N LYS A 256 -14.80 -20.68 -6.76
CA LYS A 256 -15.27 -20.30 -8.11
C LYS A 256 -14.13 -20.31 -9.13
N ASN A 257 -12.95 -19.85 -8.75
CA ASN A 257 -11.78 -19.86 -9.63
C ASN A 257 -11.29 -21.28 -9.92
N ASN A 258 -11.38 -22.20 -8.94
CA ASN A 258 -11.04 -23.62 -9.14
C ASN A 258 -12.13 -24.36 -9.95
N ALA A 259 -13.40 -24.09 -9.71
CA ALA A 259 -14.50 -24.70 -10.48
C ALA A 259 -14.45 -24.29 -11.97
N ASN A 260 -14.07 -23.04 -12.27
CA ASN A 260 -13.81 -22.61 -13.64
C ASN A 260 -12.59 -23.32 -14.27
N ALA A 261 -11.63 -23.78 -13.48
CA ALA A 261 -10.51 -24.58 -13.99
C ALA A 261 -10.96 -26.00 -14.37
N ASP A 262 -11.89 -26.60 -13.62
CA ASP A 262 -12.48 -27.90 -13.95
C ASP A 262 -13.41 -27.83 -15.18
N GLU A 263 -14.18 -26.75 -15.37
CA GLU A 263 -14.93 -26.52 -16.61
C GLU A 263 -14.03 -26.30 -17.83
N LEU A 264 -12.87 -25.63 -17.66
CA LEU A 264 -11.87 -25.49 -18.72
C LEU A 264 -11.22 -26.84 -19.08
N ILE A 265 -10.98 -27.73 -18.12
CA ILE A 265 -10.49 -29.09 -18.37
C ILE A 265 -11.58 -29.95 -19.05
N LEU A 266 -12.85 -29.80 -18.67
CA LEU A 266 -13.95 -30.54 -19.27
C LEU A 266 -14.25 -30.06 -20.70
N ASN A 267 -14.14 -28.75 -20.97
CA ASN A 267 -14.29 -28.18 -22.31
C ASN A 267 -13.07 -28.50 -23.20
N ALA A 268 -11.85 -28.49 -22.65
CA ALA A 268 -10.67 -28.96 -23.38
C ALA A 268 -10.78 -30.46 -23.73
N LYS A 269 -11.32 -31.30 -22.83
CA LYS A 269 -11.60 -32.72 -23.14
C LYS A 269 -12.70 -32.91 -24.18
N LYS A 270 -13.72 -32.05 -24.20
CA LYS A 270 -14.77 -32.07 -25.25
C LYS A 270 -14.24 -31.60 -26.61
N GLU A 271 -13.32 -30.64 -26.64
CA GLU A 271 -12.66 -30.22 -27.89
C GLU A 271 -11.66 -31.26 -28.41
N ILE A 272 -11.03 -32.05 -27.53
CA ILE A 272 -10.16 -33.17 -27.94
C ILE A 272 -10.98 -34.33 -28.52
N ASN A 273 -12.12 -34.69 -27.89
CA ASN A 273 -12.97 -35.79 -28.38
C ASN A 273 -13.72 -35.48 -29.69
N ASN A 274 -13.89 -34.21 -30.07
CA ASN A 274 -14.54 -33.84 -31.34
C ASN A 274 -13.57 -33.79 -32.53
N ASN A 275 -12.25 -33.91 -32.30
CA ASN A 275 -11.23 -33.91 -33.36
C ASN A 275 -10.61 -35.30 -33.61
N GLU A 276 -11.05 -36.33 -32.90
CA GLU A 276 -10.75 -37.72 -33.25
C GLU A 276 -11.89 -38.29 -34.10
N SER A 277 -12.10 -37.73 -35.30
CA SER A 277 -12.63 -38.54 -36.39
C SER A 277 -11.48 -39.46 -36.82
N GLU A 278 -11.65 -40.76 -36.58
CA GLU A 278 -10.70 -41.83 -36.88
C GLU A 278 -9.93 -41.58 -38.18
N PHE A 279 -8.60 -41.53 -38.07
CA PHE A 279 -7.72 -41.61 -39.21
C PHE A 279 -7.82 -43.03 -39.79
N ASP A 280 -8.60 -43.17 -40.87
CA ASP A 280 -8.73 -44.41 -41.62
C ASP A 280 -7.43 -44.70 -42.38
N MET A 281 -6.65 -45.66 -41.85
CA MET A 281 -5.40 -46.11 -42.46
C MET A 281 -5.59 -46.78 -43.82
N GLU A 282 -6.76 -47.36 -44.12
CA GLU A 282 -7.01 -48.00 -45.42
C GLU A 282 -7.09 -46.94 -46.53
N ALA A 283 -7.79 -45.84 -46.27
CA ALA A 283 -7.89 -44.71 -47.20
C ALA A 283 -6.53 -44.03 -47.47
N PHE A 284 -5.60 -44.05 -46.51
CA PHE A 284 -4.26 -43.46 -46.68
C PHE A 284 -3.32 -44.33 -47.52
N VAL A 285 -3.43 -45.66 -47.41
CA VAL A 285 -2.56 -46.60 -48.15
C VAL A 285 -2.97 -46.68 -49.62
N GLU A 286 -4.26 -46.70 -49.94
CA GLU A 286 -4.75 -46.70 -51.33
C GLU A 286 -4.26 -45.47 -52.11
N LYS A 287 -4.26 -44.30 -51.46
CA LYS A 287 -3.92 -43.03 -52.11
C LYS A 287 -2.43 -42.87 -52.41
N LYS A 288 -1.55 -43.60 -51.71
CA LYS A 288 -0.09 -43.45 -51.82
C LYS A 288 0.56 -44.48 -52.75
N TYR A 289 -0.10 -45.63 -52.97
CA TYR A 289 0.50 -46.74 -53.72
C TYR A 289 -0.28 -47.15 -54.98
N PHE A 290 -1.52 -46.67 -55.18
CA PHE A 290 -2.34 -47.07 -56.34
C PHE A 290 -2.90 -45.90 -57.18
N ALA A 291 -2.56 -44.65 -56.87
CA ALA A 291 -2.72 -43.55 -57.81
C ALA A 291 -1.43 -43.42 -58.63
N GLY A 292 -1.48 -43.84 -59.89
CA GLY A 292 -0.35 -43.84 -60.83
C GLY A 292 0.26 -42.47 -61.12
#